data_AF-A0A1V6PL63-F1
#
_entry.id   AF-A0A1V6PL63-F1
#
_cell.length_a   1.000
_cell.length_b   1.000
_cell.length_c   1.000
_cell.angle_alpha   90.00
_cell.angle_beta   90.00
_cell.angle_gamma   90.00
#
_symmetry.space_group_name_H-M   'P 1'
#
loop_
_entity.id
_entity.type
_entity.pdbx_description
1 polymer ?
#
loop_
_entity_poly.entity_id
_entity_poly.type
_entity_poly.pdbx_seq_one_letter_code
_entity_poly.pdbx_strand_id
1 'polypeptide(L)'
;MVGVPRSSGCSTCVKRRVKCDERVPGCAVLVSSDPNVLQSLDSLIVEFSQPVSTNGKHFVHHWFGFLPSIYGQNQTLDATIKVFVAHHFGKTLQDKQMVGYARSAYGEALYRLRKALTSPSECFSTYVFCAVVLLCIYELFTDKENPESWIKHAKGLGQLIKIRGPDRYRNQIEITLLKASRGLVVMHSMFSGEQCFLASEEWHHMLHQQCTTDMPADLHNCIEQFFAFFIYAPSLVHKFYSLKEADLATTEAQQTISATLTQALDMQSKLAVWYEQFSQIASPPVEVPSSTDEEMHPVILVYEEMIHAAIYCGYYAYMAIIHEVLRTFGCPGTHAAMVDYFCDQICKSVEYSGVGVLGPFRLGFPLLVAHEVSDSLTRSWIVTRLERFSKIYAAAQPKNLEAIA
;
A
#
# COMPACT_ATOMS: atom_id res chain seq x y z
N MET A 1 -8.22 56.96 -12.84
CA MET A 1 -7.46 55.74 -12.50
C MET A 1 -7.44 54.84 -13.70
N VAL A 2 -6.31 54.80 -14.42
CA VAL A 2 -6.12 53.88 -15.55
C VAL A 2 -5.82 52.51 -14.93
N GLY A 3 -6.68 51.53 -15.18
CA GLY A 3 -6.57 50.19 -14.59
C GLY A 3 -5.27 49.52 -14.99
N VAL A 4 -4.50 49.05 -13.99
CA VAL A 4 -3.30 48.25 -14.22
C VAL A 4 -3.71 46.99 -15.00
N PRO A 5 -3.10 46.69 -16.16
CA PRO A 5 -3.38 45.47 -16.90
C PRO A 5 -3.13 44.25 -16.01
N ARG A 6 -4.16 43.43 -15.76
CA ARG A 6 -4.00 42.15 -15.08
C ARG A 6 -3.42 41.15 -16.07
N SER A 7 -2.29 40.54 -15.72
CA SER A 7 -1.69 39.48 -16.53
C SER A 7 -2.58 38.24 -16.57
N SER A 8 -2.74 37.64 -17.74
CA SER A 8 -3.38 36.34 -17.98
C SER A 8 -2.47 35.15 -17.66
N GLY A 9 -1.18 35.39 -17.40
CA GLY A 9 -0.22 34.35 -17.07
C GLY A 9 -0.41 33.81 -15.65
N CYS A 10 -0.01 32.55 -15.42
CA CYS A 10 -0.05 31.96 -14.08
C CYS A 10 0.82 32.77 -13.09
N SER A 11 0.48 32.71 -11.79
CA SER A 11 1.14 33.50 -10.75
C SER A 11 2.67 33.32 -10.72
N THR A 12 3.16 32.14 -11.08
CA THR A 12 4.59 31.81 -11.14
C THR A 12 5.29 32.45 -12.34
N CYS A 13 4.69 32.42 -13.55
CA CYS A 13 5.23 33.09 -14.73
C CYS A 13 5.27 34.62 -14.54
N VAL A 14 4.23 35.18 -13.91
CA VAL A 14 4.16 36.61 -13.57
C VAL A 14 5.28 36.99 -12.60
N LYS A 15 5.51 36.20 -11.54
CA LYS A 15 6.62 36.43 -10.60
C LYS A 15 8.00 36.33 -11.27
N ARG A 16 8.19 35.36 -12.17
CA ARG A 16 9.46 35.09 -12.87
C ARG A 16 9.70 36.01 -14.09
N ARG A 17 8.73 36.86 -14.44
CA ARG A 17 8.78 37.74 -15.64
C ARG A 17 9.04 36.96 -16.94
N VAL A 18 8.46 35.76 -17.08
CA VAL A 18 8.53 34.92 -18.29
C VAL A 18 7.15 34.84 -18.95
N LYS A 19 7.10 34.78 -20.28
CA LYS A 19 5.84 34.72 -21.05
C LYS A 19 5.15 33.38 -20.83
N CYS A 20 3.98 33.38 -20.18
CA CYS A 20 3.15 32.19 -19.96
C CYS A 20 2.50 31.74 -21.28
N ASP A 21 2.39 30.43 -21.49
CA ASP A 21 1.68 29.82 -22.63
C ASP A 21 0.21 29.47 -22.30
N GLU A 22 -0.24 29.81 -21.09
CA GLU A 22 -1.65 29.79 -20.64
C GLU A 22 -2.35 28.43 -20.78
N ARG A 23 -1.59 27.34 -20.89
CA ARG A 23 -2.13 25.98 -20.88
C ARG A 23 -2.75 25.66 -19.52
N VAL A 24 -3.85 24.92 -19.57
CA VAL A 24 -4.61 24.43 -18.43
C VAL A 24 -4.47 22.91 -18.39
N PRO A 25 -4.19 22.27 -17.24
CA PRO A 25 -4.15 22.83 -15.87
C PRO A 25 -2.83 23.53 -15.46
N GLY A 26 -1.81 23.54 -16.32
CA GLY A 26 -0.54 24.23 -16.05
C GLY A 26 0.23 24.64 -17.32
N CYS A 27 0.99 25.73 -17.24
CA CYS A 27 1.73 26.33 -18.35
C CYS A 27 3.03 25.54 -18.70
N ALA A 28 3.30 25.28 -19.98
CA ALA A 28 4.51 24.56 -20.42
C ALA A 28 5.80 25.37 -20.27
N VAL A 29 5.71 26.69 -20.08
CA VAL A 29 6.87 27.58 -19.92
C VAL A 29 7.67 27.28 -18.63
N LEU A 30 7.04 26.64 -17.65
CA LEU A 30 7.70 26.15 -16.44
C LEU A 30 8.12 24.67 -16.55
N VAL A 31 7.93 24.03 -17.70
CA VAL A 31 8.23 22.60 -17.95
C VAL A 31 9.68 22.41 -18.44
N SER A 32 10.64 23.19 -17.95
CA SER A 32 12.07 22.89 -18.17
C SER A 32 12.62 21.82 -17.20
N SER A 33 11.72 21.10 -16.53
CA SER A 33 12.02 20.02 -15.58
C SER A 33 11.53 18.67 -16.09
N ASP A 34 11.32 18.47 -17.41
CA ASP A 34 10.94 17.15 -17.94
C ASP A 34 12.08 16.18 -17.60
N PRO A 35 11.88 15.25 -16.66
CA PRO A 35 12.93 14.32 -16.29
C PRO A 35 13.28 13.47 -17.51
N ASN A 36 14.52 12.98 -17.59
CA ASN A 36 14.81 11.87 -18.47
C ASN A 36 14.08 10.64 -17.92
N VAL A 37 12.80 10.48 -18.30
CA VAL A 37 11.85 9.58 -17.65
C VAL A 37 12.38 8.15 -17.58
N LEU A 38 13.02 7.66 -18.64
CA LEU A 38 13.58 6.31 -18.67
C LEU A 38 14.74 6.16 -17.68
N GLN A 39 15.70 7.10 -17.66
CA GLN A 39 16.79 7.10 -16.69
C GLN A 39 16.28 7.22 -15.24
N SER A 40 15.24 8.00 -15.04
CA SER A 40 14.60 8.15 -13.73
C SER A 40 13.85 6.89 -13.32
N LEU A 41 13.21 6.18 -14.25
CA LEU A 41 12.60 4.88 -13.99
C LEU A 41 13.66 3.85 -13.61
N ASP A 42 14.79 3.77 -14.34
CA ASP A 42 15.89 2.88 -13.99
C ASP A 42 16.42 3.15 -12.56
N SER A 43 16.59 4.44 -12.23
CA SER A 43 17.02 4.84 -10.88
C SER A 43 15.99 4.47 -9.80
N LEU A 44 14.69 4.65 -10.08
CA LEU A 44 13.59 4.24 -9.20
C LEU A 44 13.56 2.72 -8.97
N ILE A 45 13.76 1.94 -10.02
CA ILE A 45 13.80 0.47 -9.98
C ILE A 45 14.94 0.02 -9.05
N VAL A 46 16.13 0.64 -9.17
CA VAL A 46 17.26 0.37 -8.28
C VAL A 46 16.94 0.76 -6.83
N GLU A 47 16.33 1.92 -6.59
CA GLU A 47 15.98 2.39 -5.25
C GLU A 47 14.90 1.51 -4.59
N PHE A 48 13.92 1.04 -5.35
CA PHE A 48 12.87 0.13 -4.87
C PHE A 48 13.38 -1.29 -4.63
N SER A 49 14.57 -1.61 -5.15
CA SER A 49 15.28 -2.85 -4.90
C SER A 49 16.11 -2.82 -3.61
N GLN A 50 16.13 -1.71 -2.87
CA GLN A 50 16.91 -1.59 -1.64
C GLN A 50 16.19 -2.08 -0.38
N PRO A 51 16.93 -2.65 0.59
CA PRO A 51 18.32 -3.16 0.49
C PRO A 51 18.47 -4.23 -0.59
N VAL A 52 19.63 -4.22 -1.28
CA VAL A 52 19.94 -5.15 -2.39
C VAL A 52 19.73 -6.60 -1.94
N SER A 53 18.70 -7.21 -2.50
CA SER A 53 18.38 -8.63 -2.38
C SER A 53 19.33 -9.48 -3.22
N THR A 54 19.72 -10.65 -2.72
CA THR A 54 20.54 -11.59 -3.50
C THR A 54 19.77 -12.23 -4.66
N ASN A 55 18.43 -12.31 -4.54
CA ASN A 55 17.51 -12.85 -5.55
C ASN A 55 16.61 -11.81 -6.26
N GLY A 56 16.78 -10.51 -5.96
CA GLY A 56 16.42 -9.38 -6.81
C GLY A 56 14.94 -9.20 -7.22
N LYS A 57 13.95 -9.79 -6.54
CA LYS A 57 12.56 -9.79 -7.05
C LYS A 57 11.49 -9.57 -5.98
N HIS A 58 11.35 -8.33 -5.53
CA HIS A 58 10.16 -7.90 -4.77
C HIS A 58 8.95 -7.73 -5.71
N PHE A 59 7.73 -8.00 -5.24
CA PHE A 59 6.51 -7.92 -6.05
C PHE A 59 6.28 -6.53 -6.65
N VAL A 60 6.44 -5.48 -5.84
CA VAL A 60 6.34 -4.09 -6.29
C VAL A 60 7.46 -3.76 -7.28
N HIS A 61 8.69 -4.24 -7.04
CA HIS A 61 9.79 -4.06 -7.98
C HIS A 61 9.49 -4.72 -9.34
N HIS A 62 8.91 -5.93 -9.34
CA HIS A 62 8.67 -6.69 -10.56
C HIS A 62 7.76 -5.94 -11.54
N TRP A 63 6.66 -5.34 -11.08
CA TRP A 63 5.80 -4.60 -12.00
C TRP A 63 6.34 -3.22 -12.37
N PHE A 64 7.09 -2.54 -11.48
CA PHE A 64 7.82 -1.32 -11.82
C PHE A 64 8.86 -1.59 -12.92
N GLY A 65 9.46 -2.78 -12.95
CA GLY A 65 10.38 -3.23 -14.00
C GLY A 65 9.77 -3.31 -15.40
N PHE A 66 8.43 -3.42 -15.55
CA PHE A 66 7.80 -3.36 -16.86
C PHE A 66 7.70 -1.93 -17.41
N LEU A 67 7.68 -0.90 -16.55
CA LEU A 67 7.40 0.49 -16.95
C LEU A 67 8.32 1.02 -18.06
N PRO A 68 9.66 0.80 -18.04
CA PRO A 68 10.53 1.26 -19.12
C PRO A 68 10.16 0.66 -20.49
N SER A 69 9.76 -0.62 -20.52
CA SER A 69 9.43 -1.33 -21.77
C SER A 69 8.10 -0.88 -22.39
N ILE A 70 7.17 -0.37 -21.57
CA ILE A 70 5.84 0.05 -21.99
C ILE A 70 5.67 1.58 -22.07
N TYR A 71 6.67 2.34 -21.64
CA TYR A 71 6.68 3.80 -21.74
C TYR A 71 6.69 4.24 -23.21
N GLY A 72 5.88 5.26 -23.53
CA GLY A 72 5.68 5.77 -24.89
C GLY A 72 4.57 5.06 -25.67
N GLN A 73 4.00 3.97 -25.12
CA GLN A 73 2.95 3.19 -25.80
C GLN A 73 1.54 3.68 -25.46
N ASN A 74 1.35 4.43 -24.37
CA ASN A 74 0.05 4.95 -23.98
C ASN A 74 0.15 6.29 -23.24
N GLN A 75 -0.51 7.32 -23.79
CA GLN A 75 -0.40 8.69 -23.29
C GLN A 75 -0.92 8.88 -21.85
N THR A 76 -1.90 8.08 -21.41
CA THR A 76 -2.42 8.14 -20.04
C THR A 76 -1.39 7.59 -19.06
N LEU A 77 -0.83 6.42 -19.37
CA LEU A 77 0.24 5.82 -18.57
C LEU A 77 1.49 6.70 -18.57
N ASP A 78 1.89 7.25 -19.71
CA ASP A 78 3.07 8.11 -19.82
C ASP A 78 2.94 9.36 -18.93
N ALA A 79 1.76 9.99 -18.94
CA ALA A 79 1.46 11.12 -18.06
C ALA A 79 1.57 10.72 -16.58
N THR A 80 1.02 9.56 -16.20
CA THR A 80 1.12 9.05 -14.83
C THR A 80 2.56 8.72 -14.42
N ILE A 81 3.36 8.12 -15.32
CA ILE A 81 4.77 7.82 -15.07
C ILE A 81 5.54 9.12 -14.79
N LYS A 82 5.32 10.16 -15.60
CA LYS A 82 5.94 11.49 -15.39
C LYS A 82 5.60 12.08 -14.04
N VAL A 83 4.34 11.95 -13.61
CA VAL A 83 3.88 12.40 -12.28
C VAL A 83 4.64 11.70 -11.16
N PHE A 84 4.68 10.36 -11.22
CA PHE A 84 5.33 9.56 -10.20
C PHE A 84 6.82 9.85 -10.10
N VAL A 85 7.51 9.85 -11.24
CA VAL A 85 8.94 10.17 -11.35
C VAL A 85 9.23 11.57 -10.80
N ALA A 86 8.52 12.59 -11.28
CA ALA A 86 8.79 13.96 -10.88
C ALA A 86 8.50 14.19 -9.39
N HIS A 87 7.46 13.55 -8.83
CA HIS A 87 7.20 13.66 -7.41
C HIS A 87 8.30 13.02 -6.59
N HIS A 88 8.68 11.79 -6.94
CA HIS A 88 9.71 11.05 -6.23
C HIS A 88 11.02 11.82 -6.20
N PHE A 89 11.58 12.17 -7.36
CA PHE A 89 12.85 12.88 -7.41
C PHE A 89 12.73 14.30 -6.87
N GLY A 90 11.60 14.98 -7.05
CA GLY A 90 11.35 16.28 -6.43
C GLY A 90 11.39 16.22 -4.91
N LYS A 91 10.90 15.13 -4.31
CA LYS A 91 10.96 14.92 -2.86
C LYS A 91 12.36 14.52 -2.39
N THR A 92 12.98 13.54 -3.05
CA THR A 92 14.31 13.03 -2.71
C THR A 92 15.38 14.12 -2.83
N LEU A 93 15.32 14.94 -3.89
CA LEU A 93 16.27 16.03 -4.15
C LEU A 93 15.85 17.35 -3.48
N GLN A 94 14.74 17.37 -2.75
CA GLN A 94 14.13 18.58 -2.17
C GLN A 94 13.87 19.71 -3.20
N ASP A 95 13.65 19.34 -4.48
CA ASP A 95 13.32 20.27 -5.55
C ASP A 95 11.82 20.60 -5.55
N LYS A 96 11.51 21.77 -4.95
CA LYS A 96 10.15 22.30 -4.89
C LYS A 96 9.55 22.59 -6.27
N GLN A 97 10.35 22.87 -7.29
CA GLN A 97 9.84 23.11 -8.65
C GLN A 97 9.35 21.81 -9.26
N MET A 98 10.13 20.73 -9.11
CA MET A 98 9.76 19.40 -9.59
C MET A 98 8.53 18.85 -8.87
N VAL A 99 8.41 19.07 -7.55
CA VAL A 99 7.17 18.77 -6.80
C VAL A 99 5.97 19.57 -7.32
N GLY A 100 6.17 20.86 -7.64
CA GLY A 100 5.14 21.70 -8.26
C GLY A 100 4.72 21.22 -9.64
N TYR A 101 5.68 20.79 -10.46
CA TYR A 101 5.43 20.16 -11.75
C TYR A 101 4.62 18.87 -11.59
N ALA A 102 5.01 17.98 -10.67
CA ALA A 102 4.30 16.73 -10.41
C ALA A 102 2.83 16.94 -10.05
N ARG A 103 2.52 17.96 -9.22
CA ARG A 103 1.14 18.33 -8.89
C ARG A 103 0.34 18.79 -10.11
N SER A 104 0.96 19.57 -11.00
CA SER A 104 0.30 20.04 -12.23
C SER A 104 0.09 18.90 -13.21
N ALA A 105 1.10 18.04 -13.37
CA ALA A 105 1.05 16.84 -14.20
C ALA A 105 0.04 15.82 -13.67
N TYR A 106 -0.17 15.74 -12.36
CA TYR A 106 -1.16 14.86 -11.73
C TYR A 106 -2.58 15.24 -12.17
N GLY A 107 -2.90 16.55 -12.21
CA GLY A 107 -4.17 17.02 -12.77
C GLY A 107 -4.38 16.62 -14.23
N GLU A 108 -3.32 16.69 -15.05
CA GLU A 108 -3.35 16.25 -16.45
C GLU A 108 -3.51 14.72 -16.57
N ALA A 109 -2.81 13.94 -15.74
CA ALA A 109 -2.92 12.48 -15.70
C ALA A 109 -4.34 12.04 -15.32
N LEU A 110 -4.96 12.68 -14.33
CA LEU A 110 -6.37 12.44 -13.97
C LEU A 110 -7.33 12.80 -15.10
N TYR A 111 -7.11 13.93 -15.79
CA TYR A 111 -7.92 14.32 -16.94
C TYR A 111 -7.86 13.27 -18.07
N ARG A 112 -6.65 12.80 -18.40
CA ARG A 112 -6.42 11.73 -19.39
C ARG A 112 -7.05 10.42 -18.97
N LEU A 113 -6.85 10.02 -17.72
CA LEU A 113 -7.43 8.81 -17.16
C LEU A 113 -8.95 8.83 -17.28
N ARG A 114 -9.60 9.94 -16.92
CA ARG A 114 -11.05 10.10 -17.07
C ARG A 114 -11.49 9.88 -18.52
N LYS A 115 -10.79 10.47 -19.49
CA LYS A 115 -11.09 10.27 -20.91
C LYS A 115 -10.90 8.82 -21.33
N ALA A 116 -9.81 8.18 -20.91
CA ALA A 116 -9.51 6.78 -21.23
C ALA A 116 -10.56 5.82 -20.65
N LEU A 117 -11.04 6.07 -19.42
CA LEU A 117 -12.12 5.30 -18.78
C LEU A 117 -13.46 5.43 -19.51
N THR A 118 -13.72 6.54 -20.19
CA THR A 118 -14.92 6.72 -21.03
C THR A 118 -14.77 6.15 -22.45
N SER A 119 -13.57 5.75 -22.86
CA SER A 119 -13.29 5.24 -24.19
C SER A 119 -13.45 3.71 -24.23
N PRO A 120 -14.37 3.15 -25.04
CA PRO A 120 -14.55 1.70 -25.13
C PRO A 120 -13.29 0.92 -25.53
N SER A 121 -12.38 1.55 -26.28
CA SER A 121 -11.13 0.91 -26.72
C SER A 121 -10.01 0.92 -25.67
N GLU A 122 -10.08 1.80 -24.67
CA GLU A 122 -8.99 2.00 -23.70
C GLU A 122 -9.37 1.64 -22.27
N CYS A 123 -10.65 1.75 -21.90
CA CYS A 123 -11.13 1.66 -20.52
C CYS A 123 -10.69 0.39 -19.78
N PHE A 124 -10.53 -0.73 -20.50
CA PHE A 124 -10.05 -2.00 -19.98
C PHE A 124 -8.66 -2.40 -20.51
N SER A 125 -7.88 -1.46 -21.02
CA SER A 125 -6.50 -1.74 -21.41
C SER A 125 -5.61 -1.98 -20.20
N THR A 126 -4.55 -2.77 -20.37
CA THR A 126 -3.51 -2.98 -19.35
C THR A 126 -2.84 -1.66 -18.96
N TYR A 127 -2.68 -0.71 -19.90
CA TYR A 127 -2.11 0.61 -19.65
C TYR A 127 -2.96 1.45 -18.70
N VAL A 128 -4.29 1.49 -18.91
CA VAL A 128 -5.21 2.19 -18.00
C VAL A 128 -5.17 1.55 -16.62
N PHE A 129 -5.16 0.22 -16.54
CA PHE A 129 -5.05 -0.47 -15.26
C PHE A 129 -3.74 -0.11 -14.53
N CYS A 130 -2.61 -0.14 -15.23
CA CYS A 130 -1.31 0.26 -14.70
C CYS A 130 -1.30 1.73 -14.24
N ALA A 131 -1.91 2.64 -15.01
CA ALA A 131 -2.02 4.05 -14.66
C ALA A 131 -2.84 4.26 -13.38
N VAL A 132 -3.94 3.52 -13.20
CA VAL A 132 -4.75 3.57 -11.96
C VAL A 132 -3.96 3.07 -10.76
N VAL A 133 -3.24 1.95 -10.89
CA VAL A 133 -2.39 1.42 -9.81
C VAL A 133 -1.30 2.42 -9.43
N LEU A 134 -0.60 3.00 -10.41
CA LEU A 134 0.50 3.93 -10.18
C LEU A 134 0.01 5.26 -9.56
N LEU A 135 -1.17 5.77 -9.96
CA LEU A 135 -1.80 6.92 -9.30
C LEU A 135 -2.26 6.61 -7.87
N CYS A 136 -2.79 5.40 -7.62
CA CYS A 136 -3.16 5.00 -6.27
C CYS A 136 -1.94 5.02 -5.34
N ILE A 137 -0.81 4.50 -5.84
CA ILE A 137 0.44 4.47 -5.11
C ILE A 137 0.99 5.89 -4.92
N TYR A 138 0.95 6.73 -5.96
CA TYR A 138 1.32 8.15 -5.86
C TYR A 138 0.59 8.85 -4.70
N GLU A 139 -0.73 8.67 -4.58
CA GLU A 139 -1.53 9.34 -3.55
C GLU A 139 -1.15 8.96 -2.13
N LEU A 140 -0.66 7.72 -1.91
CA LEU A 140 -0.12 7.30 -0.61
C LEU A 140 1.08 8.16 -0.17
N PHE A 141 1.87 8.67 -1.12
CA PHE A 141 3.04 9.50 -0.86
C PHE A 141 2.69 10.99 -0.73
N THR A 142 1.69 11.47 -1.46
CA THR A 142 1.61 12.91 -1.77
C THR A 142 0.62 13.72 -0.94
N ASP A 143 -0.54 13.15 -0.60
CA ASP A 143 -1.67 13.94 -0.11
C ASP A 143 -1.69 14.05 1.42
N LYS A 144 -0.98 15.06 1.93
CA LYS A 144 -0.89 15.37 3.36
C LYS A 144 -2.10 16.14 3.90
N GLU A 145 -2.92 16.69 3.03
CA GLU A 145 -4.04 17.57 3.42
C GLU A 145 -5.32 16.76 3.51
N ASN A 146 -5.53 15.81 2.58
CA ASN A 146 -6.68 14.93 2.53
C ASN A 146 -6.25 13.46 2.67
N PRO A 147 -6.22 12.91 3.90
CA PRO A 147 -5.72 11.56 4.15
C PRO A 147 -6.59 10.43 3.57
N GLU A 148 -7.82 10.73 3.15
CA GLU A 148 -8.73 9.78 2.50
C GLU A 148 -8.54 9.71 0.98
N SER A 149 -7.69 10.55 0.39
CA SER A 149 -7.50 10.65 -1.06
C SER A 149 -7.18 9.27 -1.66
N TRP A 150 -6.16 8.60 -1.10
CA TRP A 150 -5.75 7.27 -1.52
C TRP A 150 -6.84 6.21 -1.29
N ILE A 151 -7.68 6.35 -0.27
CA ILE A 151 -8.80 5.42 0.00
C ILE A 151 -9.84 5.54 -1.11
N LYS A 152 -10.16 6.77 -1.53
CA LYS A 152 -11.08 7.04 -2.65
C LYS A 152 -10.53 6.48 -3.96
N HIS A 153 -9.22 6.59 -4.20
CA HIS A 153 -8.62 6.01 -5.40
C HIS A 153 -8.50 4.49 -5.32
N ALA A 154 -8.21 3.92 -4.14
CA ALA A 154 -8.23 2.49 -3.90
C ALA A 154 -9.63 1.88 -4.13
N LYS A 155 -10.70 2.62 -3.79
CA LYS A 155 -12.08 2.27 -4.17
C LYS A 155 -12.25 2.20 -5.69
N GLY A 156 -11.81 3.23 -6.40
CA GLY A 156 -11.86 3.26 -7.87
C GLY A 156 -11.05 2.14 -8.53
N LEU A 157 -9.87 1.83 -7.98
CA LEU A 157 -9.05 0.69 -8.37
C LEU A 157 -9.79 -0.64 -8.18
N GLY A 158 -10.41 -0.86 -7.01
CA GLY A 158 -11.22 -2.05 -6.74
C GLY A 158 -12.42 -2.18 -7.69
N GLN A 159 -13.12 -1.08 -7.97
CA GLN A 159 -14.22 -1.06 -8.93
C GLN A 159 -13.75 -1.38 -10.35
N LEU A 160 -12.62 -0.83 -10.78
CA LEU A 160 -12.04 -1.15 -12.09
C LEU A 160 -11.69 -2.63 -12.20
N ILE A 161 -11.03 -3.21 -11.18
CA ILE A 161 -10.71 -4.64 -11.14
C ILE A 161 -11.98 -5.47 -11.25
N LYS A 162 -13.00 -5.14 -10.43
CA LYS A 162 -14.28 -5.85 -10.42
C LYS A 162 -14.99 -5.81 -11.78
N ILE A 163 -15.04 -4.66 -12.44
CA ILE A 163 -15.72 -4.49 -13.74
C ILE A 163 -14.94 -5.13 -14.89
N ARG A 164 -13.60 -5.18 -14.81
CA ARG A 164 -12.79 -5.95 -15.77
C ARG A 164 -13.15 -7.44 -15.74
N GLY A 165 -13.48 -7.97 -14.56
CA GLY A 165 -13.81 -9.37 -14.36
C GLY A 165 -12.56 -10.27 -14.34
N PRO A 166 -12.65 -11.50 -13.78
CA PRO A 166 -11.51 -12.40 -13.62
C PRO A 166 -10.90 -12.83 -14.96
N ASP A 167 -11.71 -12.96 -16.01
CA ASP A 167 -11.28 -13.45 -17.32
C ASP A 167 -10.31 -12.52 -18.05
N ARG A 168 -10.14 -11.27 -17.60
CA ARG A 168 -9.26 -10.28 -18.22
C ARG A 168 -7.83 -10.33 -17.69
N TYR A 169 -7.49 -11.23 -16.77
CA TYR A 169 -6.15 -11.35 -16.20
C TYR A 169 -5.46 -12.57 -16.81
N ARG A 170 -4.89 -12.40 -18.01
CA ARG A 170 -4.37 -13.54 -18.80
C ARG A 170 -2.88 -13.52 -19.04
N ASN A 171 -2.28 -12.33 -19.07
CA ASN A 171 -0.85 -12.17 -19.31
C ASN A 171 -0.11 -11.83 -18.01
N GLN A 172 1.21 -12.03 -18.03
CA GLN A 172 2.07 -11.82 -16.86
C GLN A 172 1.88 -10.43 -16.25
N ILE A 173 1.87 -9.36 -17.07
CA ILE A 173 1.76 -7.97 -16.57
C ILE A 173 0.43 -7.75 -15.83
N GLU A 174 -0.68 -8.23 -16.38
CA GLU A 174 -2.00 -8.08 -15.75
C GLU A 174 -2.10 -8.83 -14.42
N ILE A 175 -1.60 -10.07 -14.40
CA ILE A 175 -1.50 -10.89 -13.20
C ILE A 175 -0.64 -10.19 -12.16
N THR A 176 0.50 -9.63 -12.59
CA THR A 176 1.36 -8.89 -11.68
C THR A 176 0.66 -7.64 -11.13
N LEU A 177 0.02 -6.82 -11.97
CA LEU A 177 -0.68 -5.63 -11.51
C LEU A 177 -1.83 -5.96 -10.53
N LEU A 178 -2.55 -7.07 -10.76
CA LEU A 178 -3.61 -7.53 -9.85
C LEU A 178 -3.04 -7.89 -8.47
N LYS A 179 -1.98 -8.69 -8.44
CA LYS A 179 -1.33 -9.08 -7.19
C LYS A 179 -0.65 -7.90 -6.46
N ALA A 180 -0.24 -6.84 -7.17
CA ALA A 180 0.28 -5.60 -6.54
C ALA A 180 -0.85 -4.79 -5.90
N SER A 181 -2.03 -4.82 -6.51
CA SER A 181 -3.16 -4.00 -6.09
C SER A 181 -4.00 -4.65 -4.99
N ARG A 182 -3.94 -5.97 -4.80
CA ARG A 182 -4.76 -6.68 -3.79
C ARG A 182 -4.64 -6.11 -2.38
N GLY A 183 -3.43 -5.72 -1.96
CA GLY A 183 -3.22 -5.09 -0.65
C GLY A 183 -4.04 -3.81 -0.52
N LEU A 184 -4.02 -2.94 -1.52
CA LEU A 184 -4.79 -1.69 -1.54
C LEU A 184 -6.30 -1.93 -1.52
N VAL A 185 -6.78 -2.96 -2.24
CA VAL A 185 -8.19 -3.36 -2.26
C VAL A 185 -8.64 -3.90 -0.89
N VAL A 186 -7.83 -4.75 -0.27
CA VAL A 186 -8.09 -5.27 1.08
C VAL A 186 -8.10 -4.12 2.08
N MET A 187 -7.11 -3.23 2.05
CA MET A 187 -7.03 -2.07 2.93
C MET A 187 -8.24 -1.12 2.76
N HIS A 188 -8.65 -0.82 1.54
CA HIS A 188 -9.89 -0.07 1.29
C HIS A 188 -11.09 -0.74 1.95
N SER A 189 -11.23 -2.06 1.77
CA SER A 189 -12.35 -2.82 2.35
C SER A 189 -12.33 -2.76 3.88
N MET A 190 -11.14 -2.90 4.50
CA MET A 190 -10.98 -2.76 5.95
C MET A 190 -11.49 -1.41 6.46
N PHE A 191 -11.01 -0.31 5.87
CA PHE A 191 -11.31 1.03 6.39
C PHE A 191 -12.68 1.59 6.01
N SER A 192 -13.27 1.14 4.90
CA SER A 192 -14.56 1.65 4.43
C SER A 192 -15.78 0.93 5.01
N GLY A 193 -15.59 -0.23 5.67
CA GLY A 193 -16.69 -1.11 6.06
C GLY A 193 -17.30 -1.90 4.88
N GLU A 194 -16.78 -1.75 3.66
CA GLU A 194 -17.29 -2.47 2.48
C GLU A 194 -16.73 -3.90 2.41
N GLN A 195 -17.54 -4.83 1.91
CA GLN A 195 -17.10 -6.21 1.68
C GLN A 195 -15.97 -6.27 0.63
N CYS A 196 -14.95 -7.09 0.90
CA CYS A 196 -13.88 -7.33 -0.06
C CYS A 196 -14.34 -8.29 -1.16
N PHE A 197 -14.55 -7.78 -2.39
CA PHE A 197 -15.03 -8.61 -3.50
C PHE A 197 -14.05 -9.73 -3.90
N LEU A 198 -12.76 -9.58 -3.58
CA LEU A 198 -11.74 -10.61 -3.80
C LEU A 198 -12.00 -11.88 -2.98
N ALA A 199 -12.79 -11.79 -1.90
CA ALA A 199 -13.20 -12.93 -1.10
C ALA A 199 -14.26 -13.83 -1.76
N SER A 200 -14.83 -13.43 -2.90
CA SER A 200 -15.77 -14.27 -3.64
C SER A 200 -15.08 -15.49 -4.27
N GLU A 201 -15.86 -16.56 -4.50
CA GLU A 201 -15.37 -17.83 -5.05
C GLU A 201 -14.72 -17.68 -6.43
N GLU A 202 -15.34 -16.86 -7.30
CA GLU A 202 -14.83 -16.54 -8.64
C GLU A 202 -13.42 -15.94 -8.60
N TRP A 203 -13.18 -14.98 -7.71
CA TRP A 203 -11.89 -14.30 -7.60
C TRP A 203 -10.84 -15.14 -6.87
N HIS A 204 -11.25 -15.93 -5.86
CA HIS A 204 -10.38 -16.92 -5.23
C HIS A 204 -9.84 -17.91 -6.26
N HIS A 205 -10.73 -18.50 -7.06
CA HIS A 205 -10.36 -19.49 -8.06
C HIS A 205 -9.34 -18.93 -9.08
N MET A 206 -9.60 -17.73 -9.59
CA MET A 206 -8.71 -17.07 -10.55
C MET A 206 -7.32 -16.76 -9.95
N LEU A 207 -7.25 -16.25 -8.72
CA LEU A 207 -5.98 -15.94 -8.07
C LEU A 207 -5.14 -17.20 -7.80
N HIS A 208 -5.76 -18.31 -7.43
CA HIS A 208 -5.08 -19.59 -7.18
C HIS A 208 -4.46 -20.22 -8.44
N GLN A 209 -5.03 -19.99 -9.62
CA GLN A 209 -4.55 -20.60 -10.87
C GLN A 209 -3.32 -19.91 -11.47
N GLN A 210 -2.97 -18.72 -10.98
CA GLN A 210 -1.96 -17.87 -11.60
C GLN A 210 -0.59 -18.05 -10.94
N CYS A 211 0.27 -18.83 -11.60
CA CYS A 211 1.69 -18.93 -11.28
C CYS A 211 2.48 -17.82 -11.99
N THR A 212 3.36 -17.13 -11.26
CA THR A 212 4.38 -16.28 -11.90
C THR A 212 5.67 -17.08 -12.02
N THR A 213 6.33 -17.03 -13.18
CA THR A 213 7.58 -17.78 -13.46
C THR A 213 8.80 -17.27 -12.70
N ASP A 214 8.66 -16.19 -11.94
CA ASP A 214 9.78 -15.40 -11.44
C ASP A 214 10.28 -15.79 -10.05
N MET A 215 9.58 -16.69 -9.36
CA MET A 215 9.84 -17.12 -7.99
C MET A 215 9.76 -18.66 -7.90
N PRO A 216 10.47 -19.29 -6.93
CA PRO A 216 10.30 -20.72 -6.65
C PRO A 216 8.82 -21.04 -6.40
N ALA A 217 8.33 -22.14 -6.99
CA ALA A 217 6.91 -22.48 -6.97
C ALA A 217 6.36 -22.63 -5.54
N ASP A 218 7.12 -23.24 -4.63
CA ASP A 218 6.70 -23.44 -3.24
C ASP A 218 6.55 -22.11 -2.49
N LEU A 219 7.54 -21.21 -2.65
CA LEU A 219 7.47 -19.86 -2.06
C LEU A 219 6.30 -19.06 -2.63
N HIS A 220 6.10 -19.13 -3.95
CA HIS A 220 4.96 -18.52 -4.62
C HIS A 220 3.64 -19.02 -4.04
N ASN A 221 3.46 -20.34 -3.96
CA ASN A 221 2.24 -20.96 -3.45
C ASN A 221 1.95 -20.57 -2.00
N CYS A 222 2.97 -20.57 -1.13
CA CYS A 222 2.80 -20.12 0.26
C CYS A 222 2.41 -18.64 0.33
N ILE A 223 3.00 -17.77 -0.47
CA ILE A 223 2.61 -16.35 -0.51
C ILE A 223 1.16 -16.21 -0.98
N GLU A 224 0.76 -16.89 -2.05
CA GLU A 224 -0.63 -16.82 -2.54
C GLU A 224 -1.63 -17.37 -1.52
N GLN A 225 -1.27 -18.44 -0.80
CA GLN A 225 -2.10 -18.98 0.28
C GLN A 225 -2.25 -18.01 1.44
N PHE A 226 -1.18 -17.32 1.85
CA PHE A 226 -1.26 -16.26 2.86
C PHE A 226 -2.26 -15.18 2.46
N PHE A 227 -2.18 -14.71 1.22
CA PHE A 227 -3.11 -13.69 0.72
C PHE A 227 -4.54 -14.21 0.61
N ALA A 228 -4.75 -15.48 0.26
CA ALA A 228 -6.08 -16.10 0.27
C ALA A 228 -6.70 -16.12 1.68
N PHE A 229 -5.90 -16.21 2.74
CA PHE A 229 -6.40 -16.01 4.10
C PHE A 229 -6.61 -14.53 4.42
N PHE A 230 -5.64 -13.68 4.05
CA PHE A 230 -5.64 -12.27 4.38
C PHE A 230 -6.81 -11.48 3.76
N ILE A 231 -7.34 -11.89 2.60
CA ILE A 231 -8.52 -11.24 1.99
C ILE A 231 -9.81 -11.35 2.84
N TYR A 232 -9.85 -12.25 3.84
CA TYR A 232 -10.96 -12.34 4.79
C TYR A 232 -10.80 -11.43 6.01
N ALA A 233 -9.62 -10.84 6.22
CA ALA A 233 -9.36 -9.94 7.34
C ALA A 233 -10.35 -8.76 7.43
N PRO A 234 -10.79 -8.10 6.34
CA PRO A 234 -11.83 -7.07 6.41
C PRO A 234 -13.10 -7.54 7.10
N SER A 235 -13.62 -8.72 6.74
CA SER A 235 -14.86 -9.25 7.33
C SER A 235 -14.73 -9.53 8.83
N LEU A 236 -13.54 -9.93 9.29
CA LEU A 236 -13.26 -10.16 10.70
C LEU A 236 -13.21 -8.83 11.46
N VAL A 237 -12.49 -7.84 10.92
CA VAL A 237 -12.38 -6.48 11.49
C VAL A 237 -13.76 -5.81 11.57
N HIS A 238 -14.58 -5.87 10.51
CA HIS A 238 -15.92 -5.26 10.52
C HIS A 238 -16.82 -5.83 11.61
N LYS A 239 -16.84 -7.17 11.75
CA LYS A 239 -17.60 -7.82 12.83
C LYS A 239 -17.08 -7.38 14.20
N PHE A 240 -15.76 -7.35 14.38
CA PHE A 240 -15.14 -6.93 15.62
C PHE A 240 -15.55 -5.51 16.04
N TYR A 241 -15.43 -4.53 15.14
CA TYR A 241 -15.80 -3.14 15.44
C TYR A 241 -17.32 -2.97 15.58
N SER A 242 -18.14 -3.66 14.78
CA SER A 242 -19.61 -3.62 14.94
C SER A 242 -20.06 -4.10 16.32
N LEU A 243 -19.31 -5.01 16.94
CA LEU A 243 -19.58 -5.53 18.27
C LEU A 243 -19.07 -4.61 19.39
N LYS A 244 -18.04 -3.79 19.15
CA LYS A 244 -17.56 -2.81 20.16
C LYS A 244 -18.62 -1.78 20.54
N GLU A 245 -19.52 -1.44 19.61
CA GLU A 245 -20.58 -0.45 19.80
C GLU A 245 -21.94 -1.07 20.16
N ALA A 246 -22.06 -2.39 20.12
CA ALA A 246 -23.34 -3.09 20.29
C ALA A 246 -23.64 -3.46 21.75
N ASP A 247 -24.93 -3.63 22.07
CA ASP A 247 -25.34 -4.29 23.30
C ASP A 247 -25.09 -5.80 23.20
N LEU A 248 -24.04 -6.25 23.89
CA LEU A 248 -23.57 -7.64 23.89
C LEU A 248 -24.57 -8.63 24.53
N ALA A 249 -25.60 -8.14 25.24
CA ALA A 249 -26.63 -8.99 25.82
C ALA A 249 -27.67 -9.48 24.79
N THR A 250 -27.72 -8.86 23.61
CA THR A 250 -28.68 -9.24 22.56
C THR A 250 -28.35 -10.59 21.91
N THR A 251 -29.38 -11.32 21.49
CA THR A 251 -29.20 -12.61 20.79
C THR A 251 -28.43 -12.45 19.48
N GLU A 252 -28.64 -11.35 18.75
CA GLU A 252 -27.94 -11.02 17.51
C GLU A 252 -26.44 -10.77 17.76
N ALA A 253 -26.09 -10.03 18.82
CA ALA A 253 -24.70 -9.83 19.21
C ALA A 253 -24.04 -11.16 19.61
N GLN A 254 -24.71 -12.01 20.39
CA GLN A 254 -24.18 -13.32 20.78
C GLN A 254 -23.93 -14.25 19.59
N GLN A 255 -24.84 -14.26 18.60
CA GLN A 255 -24.65 -15.00 17.35
C GLN A 255 -23.45 -14.46 16.56
N THR A 256 -23.34 -13.14 16.47
CA THR A 256 -22.23 -12.48 15.77
C THR A 256 -20.89 -12.75 16.47
N ILE A 257 -20.85 -12.71 17.81
CA ILE A 257 -19.67 -13.09 18.60
C ILE A 257 -19.26 -14.53 18.31
N SER A 258 -20.21 -15.48 18.36
CA SER A 258 -19.92 -16.89 18.10
C SER A 258 -19.37 -17.12 16.68
N ALA A 259 -19.96 -16.48 15.67
CA ALA A 259 -19.49 -16.54 14.30
C ALA A 259 -18.09 -15.90 14.14
N THR A 260 -17.84 -14.80 14.85
CA THR A 260 -16.55 -14.07 14.82
C THR A 260 -15.44 -14.88 15.48
N LEU A 261 -15.71 -15.48 16.64
CA LEU A 261 -14.78 -16.39 17.33
C LEU A 261 -14.46 -17.62 16.48
N THR A 262 -15.48 -18.22 15.85
CA THR A 262 -15.30 -19.38 14.95
C THR A 262 -14.39 -19.02 13.78
N GLN A 263 -14.63 -17.86 13.14
CA GLN A 263 -13.79 -17.38 12.05
C GLN A 263 -12.36 -17.09 12.51
N ALA A 264 -12.18 -16.46 13.66
CA ALA A 264 -10.86 -16.13 14.21
C ALA A 264 -10.05 -17.39 14.53
N LEU A 265 -10.66 -18.40 15.18
CA LEU A 265 -10.00 -19.69 15.50
C LEU A 265 -9.65 -20.50 14.24
N ASP A 266 -10.52 -20.52 13.24
CA ASP A 266 -10.24 -21.16 11.94
C ASP A 266 -9.06 -20.50 11.24
N MET A 267 -9.05 -19.15 11.17
CA MET A 267 -7.92 -18.41 10.59
C MET A 267 -6.64 -18.59 11.39
N GLN A 268 -6.69 -18.57 12.73
CA GLN A 268 -5.54 -18.83 13.59
C GLN A 268 -4.91 -20.19 13.28
N SER A 269 -5.74 -21.23 13.17
CA SER A 269 -5.30 -22.60 12.90
C SER A 269 -4.66 -22.73 11.51
N LYS A 270 -5.29 -22.13 10.49
CA LYS A 270 -4.76 -22.10 9.12
C LYS A 270 -3.43 -21.35 9.02
N LEU A 271 -3.32 -20.22 9.70
CA LEU A 271 -2.11 -19.39 9.71
C LEU A 271 -0.96 -20.04 10.50
N ALA A 272 -1.26 -20.81 11.56
CA ALA A 272 -0.25 -21.59 12.27
C ALA A 272 0.37 -22.67 11.38
N VAL A 273 -0.45 -23.45 10.67
CA VAL A 273 0.03 -24.45 9.69
C VAL A 273 0.79 -23.77 8.56
N TRP A 274 0.29 -22.65 8.05
CA TRP A 274 0.97 -21.88 7.02
C TRP A 274 2.34 -21.37 7.49
N TYR A 275 2.47 -20.89 8.74
CA TYR A 275 3.73 -20.41 9.29
C TYR A 275 4.78 -21.54 9.38
N GLU A 276 4.38 -22.73 9.81
CA GLU A 276 5.26 -23.90 9.84
C GLU A 276 5.80 -24.25 8.43
N GLN A 277 4.95 -24.15 7.40
CA GLN A 277 5.35 -24.38 6.02
C GLN A 277 6.23 -23.26 5.48
N PHE A 278 5.83 -22.00 5.70
CA PHE A 278 6.53 -20.84 5.20
C PHE A 278 7.93 -20.71 5.82
N SER A 279 8.07 -20.98 7.12
CA SER A 279 9.36 -20.92 7.83
C SER A 279 10.40 -21.94 7.36
N GLN A 280 9.96 -23.04 6.73
CA GLN A 280 10.86 -24.02 6.10
C GLN A 280 11.37 -23.55 4.73
N ILE A 281 10.60 -22.69 4.05
CA ILE A 281 10.93 -22.17 2.71
C ILE A 281 11.69 -20.84 2.83
N ALA A 282 11.25 -19.99 3.74
CA ALA A 282 11.79 -18.67 4.03
C ALA A 282 12.16 -18.61 5.51
N SER A 283 13.46 -18.65 5.80
CA SER A 283 13.99 -18.70 7.16
C SER A 283 13.35 -17.62 8.06
N PRO A 284 12.96 -17.95 9.30
CA PRO A 284 12.52 -16.95 10.26
C PRO A 284 13.57 -15.85 10.45
N PRO A 285 13.14 -14.63 10.80
CA PRO A 285 14.10 -13.55 11.06
C PRO A 285 15.03 -13.89 12.22
N VAL A 286 16.24 -13.35 12.15
CA VAL A 286 17.22 -13.43 13.22
C VAL A 286 17.23 -12.14 14.03
N GLU A 287 17.36 -12.28 15.34
CA GLU A 287 17.53 -11.15 16.24
C GLU A 287 18.99 -10.67 16.22
N VAL A 288 19.19 -9.37 15.96
CA VAL A 288 20.50 -8.72 16.01
C VAL A 288 20.39 -7.41 16.81
N PRO A 289 21.49 -6.91 17.40
CA PRO A 289 21.49 -5.61 18.05
C PRO A 289 21.08 -4.50 17.07
N SER A 290 20.27 -3.54 17.52
CA SER A 290 19.94 -2.34 16.75
C SER A 290 21.21 -1.57 16.42
N SER A 291 21.26 -0.99 15.21
CA SER A 291 22.34 -0.06 14.84
C SER A 291 22.09 1.37 15.36
N THR A 292 20.94 1.60 15.99
CA THR A 292 20.53 2.89 16.54
C THR A 292 20.54 2.83 18.07
N ASP A 293 20.99 3.91 18.74
CA ASP A 293 21.01 4.01 20.21
C ASP A 293 19.59 4.21 20.82
N GLU A 294 18.55 3.61 20.24
CA GLU A 294 17.18 3.77 20.69
C GLU A 294 16.82 2.73 21.78
N GLU A 295 16.53 3.21 22.99
CA GLU A 295 16.38 2.37 24.19
C GLU A 295 15.22 1.34 24.15
N MET A 296 14.15 1.61 23.41
CA MET A 296 12.93 0.76 23.47
C MET A 296 13.10 -0.60 22.79
N HIS A 297 13.85 -0.66 21.69
CA HIS A 297 14.06 -1.90 20.93
C HIS A 297 15.56 -2.06 20.64
N PRO A 298 16.36 -2.51 21.64
CA PRO A 298 17.80 -2.69 21.48
C PRO A 298 18.15 -3.87 20.55
N VAL A 299 17.15 -4.66 20.17
CA VAL A 299 17.24 -5.80 19.26
C VAL A 299 16.24 -5.60 18.14
N ILE A 300 16.65 -5.89 16.91
CA ILE A 300 15.83 -5.83 15.70
C ILE A 300 15.79 -7.17 14.99
N LEU A 301 14.83 -7.32 14.08
CA LEU A 301 14.69 -8.49 13.23
C LEU A 301 15.30 -8.25 11.85
N VAL A 302 16.25 -9.10 11.47
CA VAL A 302 16.84 -9.13 10.13
C VAL A 302 16.34 -10.35 9.38
N TYR A 303 15.98 -10.14 8.12
CA TYR A 303 15.42 -11.16 7.25
C TYR A 303 16.41 -11.50 6.13
N GLU A 304 16.31 -12.73 5.63
CA GLU A 304 17.10 -13.18 4.47
C GLU A 304 16.78 -12.34 3.23
N GLU A 305 15.49 -12.06 3.02
CA GLU A 305 15.02 -11.31 1.87
C GLU A 305 13.91 -10.32 2.25
N MET A 306 13.86 -9.20 1.54
CA MET A 306 12.88 -8.13 1.81
C MET A 306 11.43 -8.58 1.59
N ILE A 307 11.20 -9.48 0.64
CA ILE A 307 9.88 -10.05 0.41
C ILE A 307 9.45 -10.93 1.59
N HIS A 308 10.38 -11.67 2.21
CA HIS A 308 10.07 -12.44 3.43
C HIS A 308 9.68 -11.51 4.56
N ALA A 309 10.43 -10.40 4.75
CA ALA A 309 10.12 -9.40 5.76
C ALA A 309 8.70 -8.83 5.61
N ALA A 310 8.29 -8.47 4.39
CA ALA A 310 6.94 -7.97 4.11
C ALA A 310 5.85 -9.00 4.42
N ILE A 311 6.08 -10.27 4.07
CA ILE A 311 5.12 -11.36 4.31
C ILE A 311 5.03 -11.69 5.80
N TYR A 312 6.16 -11.78 6.52
CA TYR A 312 6.19 -11.95 7.97
C TYR A 312 5.50 -10.80 8.70
N CYS A 313 5.75 -9.54 8.32
CA CYS A 313 5.06 -8.39 8.91
C CYS A 313 3.54 -8.42 8.67
N GLY A 314 3.11 -8.84 7.47
CA GLY A 314 1.69 -9.07 7.18
C GLY A 314 1.07 -10.17 8.06
N TYR A 315 1.80 -11.27 8.25
CA TYR A 315 1.41 -12.36 9.16
C TYR A 315 1.30 -11.89 10.61
N TYR A 316 2.30 -11.17 11.13
CA TYR A 316 2.26 -10.63 12.50
C TYR A 316 1.07 -9.70 12.69
N ALA A 317 0.81 -8.81 11.73
CA ALA A 317 -0.33 -7.91 11.78
C ALA A 317 -1.66 -8.69 11.79
N TYR A 318 -1.80 -9.71 10.94
CA TYR A 318 -3.04 -10.48 10.91
C TYR A 318 -3.24 -11.32 12.19
N MET A 319 -2.18 -11.92 12.71
CA MET A 319 -2.23 -12.65 13.97
C MET A 319 -2.53 -11.73 15.16
N ALA A 320 -1.99 -10.51 15.19
CA ALA A 320 -2.34 -9.51 16.20
C ALA A 320 -3.85 -9.19 16.17
N ILE A 321 -4.44 -8.98 14.99
CA ILE A 321 -5.89 -8.79 14.84
C ILE A 321 -6.66 -10.00 15.37
N ILE A 322 -6.29 -11.21 14.96
CA ILE A 322 -6.98 -12.44 15.36
C ILE A 322 -6.92 -12.62 16.87
N HIS A 323 -5.74 -12.49 17.47
CA HIS A 323 -5.58 -12.63 18.92
C HIS A 323 -6.29 -11.52 19.69
N GLU A 324 -6.34 -10.30 19.18
CA GLU A 324 -7.13 -9.23 19.79
C GLU A 324 -8.62 -9.57 19.80
N VAL A 325 -9.17 -10.03 18.67
CA VAL A 325 -10.57 -10.50 18.60
C VAL A 325 -10.85 -11.61 19.62
N LEU A 326 -9.99 -12.62 19.68
CA LEU A 326 -10.15 -13.76 20.60
C LEU A 326 -10.08 -13.30 22.06
N ARG A 327 -9.16 -12.39 22.39
CA ARG A 327 -9.00 -11.80 23.71
C ARG A 327 -10.23 -10.98 24.12
N THR A 328 -10.71 -10.09 23.24
CA THR A 328 -11.83 -9.18 23.55
C THR A 328 -13.13 -9.95 23.80
N PHE A 329 -13.38 -11.03 23.07
CA PHE A 329 -14.59 -11.85 23.24
C PHE A 329 -14.42 -13.04 24.20
N GLY A 330 -13.38 -13.02 25.04
CA GLY A 330 -13.24 -13.94 26.17
C GLY A 330 -12.90 -15.39 25.77
N CYS A 331 -12.30 -15.62 24.60
CA CYS A 331 -11.79 -16.93 24.23
C CYS A 331 -10.67 -17.37 25.20
N PRO A 332 -10.68 -18.59 25.75
CA PRO A 332 -9.61 -19.08 26.60
C PRO A 332 -8.28 -19.18 25.85
N GLY A 333 -7.20 -18.73 26.47
CA GLY A 333 -5.85 -18.82 25.91
C GLY A 333 -4.94 -17.69 26.36
N THR A 334 -3.71 -17.66 25.84
CA THR A 334 -2.71 -16.62 26.12
C THR A 334 -2.82 -15.44 25.15
N HIS A 335 -4.03 -15.08 24.73
CA HIS A 335 -4.23 -14.14 23.62
C HIS A 335 -3.64 -12.74 23.88
N ALA A 336 -3.69 -12.23 25.12
CA ALA A 336 -3.03 -10.97 25.47
C ALA A 336 -1.52 -11.00 25.22
N ALA A 337 -0.83 -12.04 25.74
CA ALA A 337 0.60 -12.21 25.53
C ALA A 337 0.97 -12.39 24.04
N MET A 338 0.08 -13.00 23.26
CA MET A 338 0.29 -13.16 21.81
C MET A 338 0.11 -11.84 21.05
N VAL A 339 -0.83 -10.97 21.45
CA VAL A 339 -0.92 -9.60 20.93
C VAL A 339 0.38 -8.84 21.20
N ASP A 340 0.86 -8.86 22.44
CA ASP A 340 2.12 -8.22 22.83
C ASP A 340 3.30 -8.76 22.02
N TYR A 341 3.38 -10.09 21.85
CA TYR A 341 4.40 -10.74 21.05
C TYR A 341 4.38 -10.28 19.59
N PHE A 342 3.23 -10.34 18.91
CA PHE A 342 3.17 -9.96 17.50
C PHE A 342 3.41 -8.47 17.28
N CYS A 343 2.97 -7.60 18.20
CA CYS A 343 3.30 -6.18 18.16
C CYS A 343 4.81 -5.94 18.34
N ASP A 344 5.47 -6.65 19.26
CA ASP A 344 6.93 -6.59 19.41
C ASP A 344 7.65 -7.03 18.12
N GLN A 345 7.20 -8.11 17.47
CA GLN A 345 7.79 -8.55 16.20
C GLN A 345 7.64 -7.49 15.10
N ILE A 346 6.49 -6.81 15.02
CA ILE A 346 6.29 -5.69 14.08
C ILE A 346 7.26 -4.54 14.40
N CYS A 347 7.36 -4.12 15.66
CA CYS A 347 8.24 -3.04 16.07
C CYS A 347 9.73 -3.36 15.82
N LYS A 348 10.19 -4.56 16.17
CA LYS A 348 11.56 -5.01 15.89
C LYS A 348 11.88 -5.10 14.40
N SER A 349 10.87 -5.22 13.54
CA SER A 349 11.04 -5.25 12.09
C SER A 349 11.19 -3.87 11.45
N VAL A 350 10.96 -2.78 12.20
CA VAL A 350 10.92 -1.41 11.67
C VAL A 350 12.25 -0.98 11.08
N GLU A 351 13.36 -1.26 11.75
CA GLU A 351 14.68 -0.81 11.29
C GLU A 351 15.06 -1.45 9.96
N TYR A 352 14.84 -2.76 9.80
CA TYR A 352 15.15 -3.49 8.56
C TYR A 352 14.12 -3.20 7.45
N SER A 353 12.83 -3.33 7.74
CA SER A 353 11.76 -3.25 6.73
C SER A 353 11.41 -1.82 6.34
N GLY A 354 11.74 -0.85 7.21
CA GLY A 354 11.48 0.58 7.03
C GLY A 354 12.49 1.31 6.14
N VAL A 355 13.54 0.63 5.67
CA VAL A 355 14.57 1.23 4.82
C VAL A 355 14.04 1.59 3.44
N GLY A 356 14.46 2.74 2.92
CA GLY A 356 14.15 3.17 1.55
C GLY A 356 12.71 3.65 1.36
N VAL A 357 12.38 3.99 0.11
CA VAL A 357 11.14 4.69 -0.24
C VAL A 357 9.89 3.86 0.03
N LEU A 358 9.99 2.54 -0.17
CA LEU A 358 8.89 1.62 0.04
C LEU A 358 8.78 1.14 1.49
N GLY A 359 9.69 1.54 2.39
CA GLY A 359 9.61 1.18 3.81
C GLY A 359 8.26 1.49 4.45
N PRO A 360 7.75 2.73 4.35
CA PRO A 360 6.41 3.08 4.81
C PRO A 360 5.28 2.29 4.13
N PHE A 361 5.44 1.95 2.85
CA PHE A 361 4.45 1.14 2.14
C PHE A 361 4.40 -0.30 2.67
N ARG A 362 5.55 -0.87 3.03
CA ARG A 362 5.66 -2.22 3.61
C ARG A 362 5.16 -2.29 5.06
N LEU A 363 5.45 -1.26 5.87
CA LEU A 363 5.16 -1.25 7.30
C LEU A 363 3.92 -0.47 7.70
N GLY A 364 3.33 0.30 6.80
CA GLY A 364 2.19 1.17 7.09
C GLY A 364 1.07 0.40 7.79
N PHE A 365 0.53 -0.63 7.13
CA PHE A 365 -0.53 -1.44 7.74
C PHE A 365 -0.12 -2.17 9.03
N PRO A 366 1.01 -2.90 9.10
CA PRO A 366 1.44 -3.53 10.35
C PRO A 366 1.56 -2.56 11.53
N LEU A 367 2.09 -1.35 11.31
CA LEU A 367 2.20 -0.33 12.36
C LEU A 367 0.85 0.26 12.76
N LEU A 368 -0.10 0.39 11.83
CA LEU A 368 -1.48 0.78 12.17
C LEU A 368 -2.12 -0.24 13.10
N VAL A 369 -1.97 -1.53 12.81
CA VAL A 369 -2.50 -2.61 13.65
C VAL A 369 -1.83 -2.62 15.03
N ALA A 370 -0.50 -2.57 15.08
CA ALA A 370 0.23 -2.56 16.34
C ALA A 370 -0.14 -1.33 17.19
N HIS A 371 -0.30 -0.16 16.57
CA HIS A 371 -0.79 1.04 17.26
C HIS A 371 -2.16 0.82 17.89
N GLU A 372 -3.10 0.21 17.17
CA GLU A 372 -4.47 -0.01 17.66
C GLU A 372 -4.52 -0.89 18.91
N VAL A 373 -3.68 -1.92 18.99
CA VAL A 373 -3.82 -2.97 20.02
C VAL A 373 -2.77 -2.92 21.14
N SER A 374 -1.70 -2.13 21.00
CA SER A 374 -0.64 -2.03 22.01
C SER A 374 -0.92 -1.05 23.16
N ASP A 375 -0.08 -1.08 24.19
CA ASP A 375 -0.12 -0.13 25.31
C ASP A 375 0.28 1.31 24.92
N SER A 376 0.15 2.23 25.88
CA SER A 376 0.46 3.66 25.65
C SER A 376 1.92 3.94 25.29
N LEU A 377 2.86 3.15 25.80
CA LEU A 377 4.30 3.36 25.58
C LEU A 377 4.67 2.96 24.15
N THR A 378 4.28 1.75 23.73
CA THR A 378 4.49 1.25 22.37
C THR A 378 3.75 2.12 21.36
N ARG A 379 2.51 2.56 21.65
CA ARG A 379 1.76 3.49 20.80
C ARG A 379 2.53 4.79 20.52
N SER A 380 3.07 5.42 21.57
CA SER A 380 3.84 6.66 21.45
C SER A 380 5.09 6.50 20.56
N TRP A 381 5.77 5.36 20.69
CA TRP A 381 6.90 5.02 19.83
C TRP A 381 6.49 4.81 18.39
N ILE A 382 5.39 4.09 18.13
CA ILE A 382 4.87 3.87 16.78
C ILE A 382 4.49 5.20 16.14
N VAL A 383 3.84 6.11 16.87
CA VAL A 383 3.53 7.47 16.39
C VAL A 383 4.81 8.18 15.94
N THR A 384 5.88 8.13 16.74
CA THR A 384 7.17 8.73 16.39
C THR A 384 7.75 8.14 15.08
N ARG A 385 7.56 6.85 14.82
CA ARG A 385 7.95 6.21 13.55
C ARG A 385 7.10 6.66 12.38
N LEU A 386 5.79 6.68 12.56
CA LEU A 386 4.84 7.13 11.56
C LEU A 386 5.07 8.60 11.19
N GLU A 387 5.43 9.46 12.15
CA GLU A 387 5.88 10.83 11.88
C GLU A 387 7.09 10.89 10.96
N ARG A 388 8.12 10.05 11.19
CA ARG A 388 9.30 9.96 10.32
C ARG A 388 8.89 9.51 8.92
N PHE A 389 8.07 8.46 8.81
CA PHE A 389 7.54 7.97 7.54
C PHE A 389 6.69 9.02 6.81
N SER A 390 5.91 9.83 7.55
CA SER A 390 5.05 10.88 6.99
C SER A 390 5.81 11.95 6.20
N LYS A 391 7.13 12.06 6.37
CA LYS A 391 7.96 12.98 5.57
C LYS A 391 7.92 12.63 4.09
N ILE A 392 7.89 11.34 3.76
CA ILE A 392 7.83 10.81 2.39
C ILE A 392 6.49 10.17 2.06
N TYR A 393 5.77 9.62 3.04
CA TYR A 393 4.55 8.83 2.85
C TYR A 393 3.36 9.45 3.59
N ALA A 394 2.58 10.28 2.90
CA ALA A 394 1.48 11.03 3.51
C ALA A 394 0.44 10.16 4.23
N ALA A 395 0.18 8.93 3.77
CA ALA A 395 -0.75 8.02 4.43
C ALA A 395 -0.30 7.58 5.84
N ALA A 396 0.99 7.73 6.20
CA ALA A 396 1.50 7.45 7.56
C ALA A 396 1.39 8.65 8.51
N GLN A 397 0.64 9.70 8.18
CA GLN A 397 0.45 10.82 9.12
C GLN A 397 -0.25 10.34 10.40
N PRO A 398 0.25 10.68 11.60
CA PRO A 398 -0.38 10.25 12.86
C PRO A 398 -1.85 10.64 13.00
N LYS A 399 -2.27 11.79 12.47
CA LYS A 399 -3.69 12.20 12.44
C LYS A 399 -4.61 11.19 11.74
N ASN A 400 -4.07 10.31 10.89
CA ASN A 400 -4.84 9.27 10.22
C ASN A 400 -5.16 8.11 11.18
N LEU A 401 -4.45 8.00 12.30
CA LEU A 401 -4.72 7.04 13.37
C LEU A 401 -5.95 7.45 14.18
N GLU A 402 -6.16 8.75 14.37
CA GLU A 402 -7.31 9.30 15.12
C GLU A 402 -8.63 9.10 14.38
N ALA A 403 -8.59 8.93 13.05
CA ALA A 403 -9.78 8.73 12.21
C ALA A 403 -10.27 7.26 12.18
N ILE A 404 -9.49 6.32 12.72
CA ILE A 404 -9.80 4.87 12.76
C ILE A 404 -10.37 4.48 14.15
N ALA A 405 -10.25 5.36 15.15
CA ALA A 405 -10.60 5.13 16.55
C ALA A 405 -12.06 5.43 16.88
#